data_AF-A0A3M7NW92-F1
#
_entry.id   AF-A0A3M7NW92-F1
#
_cell.length_a   1.000
_cell.length_b   1.000
_cell.length_c   1.000
_cell.angle_alpha   90.00
_cell.angle_beta   90.00
_cell.angle_gamma   90.00
#
_symmetry.space_group_name_H-M   'P 1'
#
loop_
_entity.id
_entity.type
_entity.pdbx_description
1 polymer ?
#
loop_
_entity_poly.entity_id
_entity_poly.type
_entity_poly.pdbx_seq_one_letter_code
_entity_poly.pdbx_strand_id
1 'polypeptide(L)'
;MALYLDAAKILQNNSSNGSLKSIVYKSNLKSSKPAVYALISECSKLDTLLKEVIDRAGILEQEPKLSPLLALFLVHDLLFAKDGIATSVGHPLRKAIDRHKSRLRSELTRARVRRRCGSVLALKNTIVKENAPPASRKNHVRWARVNTIRSTVEEQLRTTFMEYRIVDTVGEVSAAQPGDKILKVDDNIPSLLAFPPALDLTKTAAYQSGQLILQDKASCFPAYLLLGNSTPSGDVIDACAAPGNKTTHLAALMQSNLITIFACEQDATRSETLQAMVQRAGATNVVLLPRQDFLALKSDDSRKWYDGPRGLAATSSSKESNQYYLT
;
A
#
# COMPACT_ATOMS: atom_id res chain seq x y z
N MET A 1 3.81 -20.27 -20.83
CA MET A 1 3.87 -21.66 -20.29
C MET A 1 4.62 -21.79 -18.96
N ALA A 2 5.39 -20.80 -18.50
CA ALA A 2 6.09 -20.86 -17.20
C ALA A 2 5.39 -20.12 -16.04
N LEU A 3 4.22 -19.50 -16.26
CA LEU A 3 3.61 -18.54 -15.33
C LEU A 3 3.46 -19.07 -13.90
N TYR A 4 2.85 -20.25 -13.75
CA TYR A 4 2.61 -20.86 -12.44
C TYR A 4 3.91 -21.31 -11.76
N LEU A 5 4.89 -21.78 -12.53
CA LEU A 5 6.20 -22.19 -12.02
C LEU A 5 7.02 -20.98 -11.57
N ASP A 6 7.01 -19.90 -12.35
CA ASP A 6 7.64 -18.63 -12.00
C ASP A 6 7.00 -18.05 -10.72
N ALA A 7 5.67 -18.08 -10.61
CA ALA A 7 4.96 -17.64 -9.42
C ALA A 7 5.30 -18.48 -8.17
N ALA A 8 5.32 -19.81 -8.31
CA ALA A 8 5.70 -20.72 -7.23
C ALA A 8 7.16 -20.50 -6.80
N LYS A 9 8.08 -20.30 -7.75
CA LYS A 9 9.49 -20.02 -7.49
C LYS A 9 9.69 -18.73 -6.69
N ILE A 10 8.92 -17.68 -6.99
CA ILE A 10 8.96 -16.43 -6.21
C ILE A 10 8.59 -16.69 -4.74
N LEU A 11 7.51 -17.43 -4.49
CA LEU A 11 7.06 -17.70 -3.12
C LEU A 11 7.95 -18.69 -2.35
N GLN A 12 8.61 -19.62 -3.04
CA GLN A 12 9.54 -20.57 -2.42
C GLN A 12 10.86 -19.92 -1.99
N ASN A 13 11.34 -18.92 -2.73
CA ASN A 13 12.64 -18.27 -2.50
C ASN A 13 12.56 -17.03 -1.58
N ASN A 14 11.56 -16.94 -0.71
CA ASN A 14 11.23 -15.75 0.09
C ASN A 14 12.24 -15.40 1.21
N SER A 15 13.51 -15.82 1.09
CA SER A 15 14.63 -15.37 1.95
C SER A 15 15.13 -13.96 1.60
N SER A 16 14.51 -13.29 0.61
CA SER A 16 14.97 -12.01 0.07
C SER A 16 14.25 -10.84 0.74
N ASN A 17 14.98 -9.98 1.47
CA ASN A 17 14.44 -8.74 2.05
C ASN A 17 13.90 -7.80 0.94
N GLY A 18 12.57 -7.61 0.87
CA GLY A 18 11.93 -6.69 -0.08
C GLY A 18 10.41 -6.86 -0.15
N SER A 19 9.70 -5.90 -0.75
CA SER A 19 8.27 -6.05 -1.04
C SER A 19 8.05 -7.06 -2.17
N LEU A 20 6.91 -7.78 -2.18
CA LEU A 20 6.59 -8.74 -3.25
C LEU A 20 6.76 -8.14 -4.66
N LYS A 21 6.30 -6.89 -4.84
CA LYS A 21 6.47 -6.16 -6.11
C LYS A 21 7.95 -6.01 -6.47
N SER A 22 8.79 -5.60 -5.52
CA SER A 22 10.23 -5.48 -5.78
C SER A 22 10.88 -6.83 -6.11
N ILE A 23 10.49 -7.90 -5.41
CA ILE A 23 11.03 -9.26 -5.64
C ILE A 23 10.68 -9.73 -7.04
N VAL A 24 9.41 -9.61 -7.47
CA VAL A 24 8.97 -10.01 -8.82
C VAL A 24 9.69 -9.20 -9.90
N TYR A 25 9.81 -7.89 -9.73
CA TYR A 25 10.38 -7.03 -10.76
C TYR A 25 11.91 -7.11 -10.86
N LYS A 26 12.61 -7.49 -9.79
CA LYS A 26 14.06 -7.79 -9.80
C LYS A 26 14.39 -9.21 -10.28
N SER A 27 13.42 -10.13 -10.22
CA SER A 27 13.64 -11.53 -10.61
C SER A 27 13.76 -11.69 -12.12
N ASN A 28 14.62 -12.64 -12.53
CA ASN A 28 14.71 -13.08 -13.92
C ASN A 28 13.66 -14.17 -14.18
N LEU A 29 12.56 -13.81 -14.84
CA LEU A 29 11.39 -14.66 -15.06
C LEU A 29 11.17 -14.90 -16.56
N LYS A 30 10.70 -16.10 -16.91
CA LYS A 30 10.34 -16.42 -18.30
C LYS A 30 8.99 -15.81 -18.68
N SER A 31 8.12 -15.62 -17.71
CA SER A 31 6.77 -15.06 -17.87
C SER A 31 6.75 -13.56 -17.64
N SER A 32 5.70 -12.90 -18.14
CA SER A 32 5.47 -11.47 -17.92
C SER A 32 5.44 -11.12 -16.42
N LYS A 33 6.34 -10.24 -15.98
CA LYS A 33 6.44 -9.77 -14.58
C LYS A 33 5.10 -9.21 -14.04
N PRO A 34 4.37 -8.35 -14.78
CA PRO A 34 3.02 -7.94 -14.39
C PRO A 34 2.05 -9.12 -14.18
N ALA A 35 2.07 -10.12 -15.05
CA ALA A 35 1.16 -11.28 -14.95
C ALA A 35 1.49 -12.15 -13.73
N VAL A 36 2.78 -12.36 -13.44
CA VAL A 36 3.23 -13.09 -12.25
C VAL A 36 2.81 -12.36 -10.97
N TYR A 37 3.05 -11.05 -10.91
CA TYR A 37 2.65 -10.22 -9.77
C TYR A 37 1.13 -10.23 -9.55
N ALA A 38 0.35 -10.08 -10.64
CA ALA A 38 -1.11 -10.12 -10.57
C ALA A 38 -1.62 -11.48 -10.06
N LEU A 39 -1.09 -12.59 -10.59
CA LEU A 39 -1.48 -13.94 -10.16
C LEU A 39 -1.19 -14.17 -8.67
N ILE A 40 0.02 -13.82 -8.20
CA ILE A 40 0.36 -13.97 -6.78
C ILE A 40 -0.54 -13.08 -5.91
N SER A 41 -0.73 -11.83 -6.32
CA SER A 41 -1.52 -10.85 -5.55
C SER A 41 -3.01 -11.19 -5.50
N GLU A 42 -3.59 -11.79 -6.53
CA GLU A 42 -4.99 -12.22 -6.51
C GLU A 42 -5.16 -13.52 -5.74
N CYS A 43 -4.22 -14.47 -5.87
CA CYS A 43 -4.27 -15.71 -5.09
C CYS A 43 -4.12 -15.46 -3.59
N SER A 44 -3.26 -14.53 -3.17
CA SER A 44 -3.08 -14.21 -1.75
C SER A 44 -4.32 -13.60 -1.10
N LYS A 45 -5.19 -12.94 -1.87
CA LYS A 45 -6.46 -12.41 -1.35
C LYS A 45 -7.46 -13.50 -0.97
N LEU A 46 -7.35 -14.68 -1.59
CA LEU A 46 -8.28 -15.79 -1.48
C LEU A 46 -7.60 -17.08 -0.97
N ASP A 47 -6.41 -16.98 -0.40
CA ASP A 47 -5.55 -18.09 -0.01
C ASP A 47 -6.25 -19.08 0.94
N THR A 48 -6.94 -18.58 1.96
CA THR A 48 -7.71 -19.36 2.93
C THR A 48 -8.83 -20.14 2.27
N LEU A 49 -9.57 -19.50 1.35
CA LEU A 49 -10.64 -20.15 0.58
C LEU A 49 -10.06 -21.21 -0.38
N LEU A 50 -8.99 -20.88 -1.10
CA LEU A 50 -8.36 -21.78 -2.05
C LEU A 50 -7.80 -23.02 -1.35
N LYS A 51 -7.12 -22.85 -0.22
CA LYS A 51 -6.64 -23.94 0.63
C LYS A 51 -7.81 -24.82 1.09
N GLU A 52 -8.87 -24.22 1.62
CA GLU A 52 -10.07 -24.94 2.06
C GLU A 52 -10.70 -25.80 0.93
N VAL A 53 -10.80 -25.24 -0.28
CA VAL A 53 -11.35 -25.94 -1.44
C VAL A 53 -10.42 -27.07 -1.89
N ILE A 54 -9.10 -26.85 -1.92
CA ILE A 54 -8.10 -27.85 -2.32
C ILE A 54 -8.08 -29.01 -1.33
N ASP A 55 -8.04 -28.72 -0.03
CA ASP A 55 -7.97 -29.72 1.03
C ASP A 55 -9.23 -30.61 1.02
N ARG A 56 -10.42 -30.01 0.94
CA ARG A 56 -11.69 -30.77 0.86
C ARG A 56 -11.82 -31.54 -0.46
N ALA A 57 -11.27 -31.02 -1.54
CA ALA A 57 -11.23 -31.72 -2.80
C ALA A 57 -10.18 -32.85 -2.82
N GLY A 58 -9.27 -32.92 -1.85
CA GLY A 58 -8.31 -34.01 -1.69
C GLY A 58 -7.46 -34.26 -2.94
N ILE A 59 -7.16 -33.21 -3.72
CA ILE A 59 -6.50 -33.36 -5.03
C ILE A 59 -5.01 -33.60 -4.92
N LEU A 60 -4.36 -33.12 -3.85
CA LEU A 60 -2.92 -33.24 -3.65
C LEU A 60 -2.48 -34.69 -3.39
N GLU A 61 -3.33 -35.48 -2.72
CA GLU A 61 -3.08 -36.91 -2.48
C GLU A 61 -3.19 -37.73 -3.78
N GLN A 62 -4.00 -37.28 -4.73
CA GLN A 62 -4.27 -37.99 -5.98
C GLN A 62 -3.34 -37.57 -7.13
N GLU A 63 -2.69 -36.41 -7.02
CA GLU A 63 -1.83 -35.84 -8.07
C GLU A 63 -0.43 -35.54 -7.49
N PRO A 64 0.46 -36.53 -7.36
CA PRO A 64 1.75 -36.38 -6.67
C PRO A 64 2.72 -35.40 -7.34
N LYS A 65 2.50 -35.07 -8.62
CA LYS A 65 3.29 -34.08 -9.37
C LYS A 65 2.80 -32.64 -9.16
N LEU A 66 1.69 -32.45 -8.45
CA LEU A 66 1.08 -31.16 -8.20
C LEU A 66 1.50 -30.67 -6.80
N SER A 67 2.36 -29.66 -6.73
CA SER A 67 2.73 -29.05 -5.45
C SER A 67 1.59 -28.17 -4.89
N PRO A 68 1.54 -27.93 -3.57
CA PRO A 68 0.52 -27.07 -2.96
C PRO A 68 0.44 -25.67 -3.58
N LEU A 69 1.59 -25.03 -3.83
CA LEU A 69 1.64 -23.71 -4.46
C LEU A 69 1.10 -23.73 -5.90
N LEU A 70 1.45 -24.76 -6.68
CA LEU A 70 0.92 -24.89 -8.04
C LEU A 70 -0.60 -25.14 -8.03
N ALA A 71 -1.10 -25.94 -7.08
CA ALA A 71 -2.52 -26.16 -6.91
C ALA A 71 -3.26 -24.85 -6.61
N LEU A 72 -2.74 -24.02 -5.69
CA LEU A 72 -3.34 -22.71 -5.37
C LEU A 72 -3.53 -21.86 -6.62
N PHE A 73 -2.48 -21.68 -7.43
CA PHE A 73 -2.56 -20.82 -8.62
C PHE A 73 -3.46 -21.40 -9.72
N LEU A 74 -3.37 -22.70 -9.98
CA LEU A 74 -4.16 -23.34 -11.03
C LEU A 74 -5.65 -23.41 -10.67
N VAL A 75 -5.96 -23.68 -9.40
CA VAL A 75 -7.35 -23.70 -8.90
C VAL A 75 -7.93 -22.29 -8.88
N HIS A 76 -7.13 -21.27 -8.53
CA HIS A 76 -7.55 -19.88 -8.66
C HIS A 76 -8.03 -19.57 -10.09
N ASP A 77 -7.20 -19.86 -11.09
CA ASP A 77 -7.55 -19.56 -12.47
C ASP A 77 -8.74 -20.39 -12.96
N LEU A 78 -8.83 -21.66 -12.57
CA LEU A 78 -10.00 -22.51 -12.89
C LEU A 78 -11.32 -21.92 -12.39
N LEU A 79 -11.32 -21.37 -11.18
CA LEU A 79 -12.54 -20.96 -10.47
C LEU A 79 -12.88 -19.48 -10.68
N PHE A 80 -11.89 -18.63 -10.94
CA PHE A 80 -12.04 -17.17 -10.85
C PHE A 80 -11.52 -16.38 -12.04
N ALA A 81 -10.63 -16.93 -12.87
CA ALA A 81 -10.17 -16.24 -14.07
C ALA A 81 -11.22 -16.37 -15.19
N LYS A 82 -11.39 -15.29 -15.96
CA LYS A 82 -12.35 -15.25 -17.09
C LYS A 82 -12.04 -16.30 -18.15
N ASP A 83 -10.75 -16.47 -18.46
CA ASP A 83 -10.27 -17.39 -19.51
C ASP A 83 -9.84 -18.76 -18.96
N GLY A 84 -10.02 -18.99 -17.65
CA GLY A 84 -9.59 -20.20 -16.97
C GLY A 84 -8.06 -20.33 -16.86
N ILE A 85 -7.58 -21.57 -16.82
CA ILE A 85 -6.16 -21.89 -16.67
C ILE A 85 -5.38 -21.49 -17.92
N ALA A 86 -4.37 -20.63 -17.77
CA ALA A 86 -3.55 -20.04 -18.83
C ALA A 86 -2.61 -21.03 -19.55
N THR A 87 -2.44 -22.26 -19.05
CA THR A 87 -1.65 -23.30 -19.75
C THR A 87 -2.49 -24.01 -20.82
N SER A 88 -1.81 -24.56 -21.84
CA SER A 88 -2.48 -25.29 -22.92
C SER A 88 -3.22 -26.52 -22.39
N VAL A 89 -4.31 -26.91 -23.07
CA VAL A 89 -5.16 -28.06 -22.69
C VAL A 89 -4.35 -29.37 -22.59
N GLY A 90 -3.29 -29.51 -23.39
CA GLY A 90 -2.40 -30.67 -23.37
C GLY A 90 -1.48 -30.74 -22.15
N HIS A 91 -1.30 -29.65 -21.40
CA HIS A 91 -0.28 -29.54 -20.37
C HIS A 91 -0.58 -30.44 -19.16
N PRO A 92 0.40 -31.20 -18.64
CA PRO A 92 0.18 -32.15 -17.53
C PRO A 92 -0.46 -31.52 -16.29
N LEU A 93 0.01 -30.34 -15.87
CA LEU A 93 -0.55 -29.63 -14.72
C LEU A 93 -2.02 -29.22 -14.91
N ARG A 94 -2.40 -28.81 -16.14
CA ARG A 94 -3.79 -28.47 -16.43
C ARG A 94 -4.66 -29.72 -16.44
N LYS A 95 -4.20 -30.80 -17.07
CA LYS A 95 -4.91 -32.09 -17.06
C LYS A 95 -5.16 -32.60 -15.65
N ALA A 96 -4.18 -32.49 -14.75
CA ALA A 96 -4.34 -32.85 -13.34
C ALA A 96 -5.52 -32.10 -12.69
N ILE A 97 -5.61 -30.79 -12.90
CA ILE A 97 -6.69 -29.97 -12.34
C ILE A 97 -8.03 -30.23 -13.04
N ASP A 98 -8.03 -30.39 -14.37
CA ASP A 98 -9.25 -30.62 -15.16
C ASP A 98 -9.94 -31.95 -14.79
N ARG A 99 -9.19 -33.00 -14.38
CA ARG A 99 -9.76 -34.26 -13.85
C ARG A 99 -10.62 -34.04 -12.60
N HIS A 100 -10.27 -33.06 -11.77
CA HIS A 100 -10.93 -32.76 -10.49
C HIS A 100 -11.87 -31.55 -10.56
N LYS A 101 -12.12 -31.02 -11.76
CA LYS A 101 -12.88 -29.78 -11.97
C LYS A 101 -14.28 -29.78 -11.35
N SER A 102 -15.02 -30.88 -11.47
CA SER A 102 -16.37 -31.01 -10.90
C SER A 102 -16.35 -30.98 -9.36
N ARG A 103 -15.37 -31.65 -8.76
CA ARG A 103 -15.15 -31.69 -7.31
C ARG A 103 -14.76 -30.32 -6.77
N LEU A 104 -13.80 -29.64 -7.41
CA LEU A 104 -13.37 -28.30 -7.04
C LEU A 104 -14.52 -27.28 -7.10
N ARG A 105 -15.35 -27.33 -8.14
CA ARG A 105 -16.55 -26.46 -8.25
C ARG A 105 -17.60 -26.77 -7.19
N SER A 106 -17.79 -28.04 -6.86
CA SER A 106 -18.70 -28.47 -5.78
C SER A 106 -18.23 -27.96 -4.42
N GLU A 107 -16.93 -28.06 -4.12
CA GLU A 107 -16.36 -27.55 -2.86
C GLU A 107 -16.43 -26.03 -2.75
N LEU A 108 -16.21 -25.28 -3.85
CA LEU A 108 -16.46 -23.84 -3.88
C LEU A 108 -17.93 -23.51 -3.57
N THR A 109 -18.85 -24.28 -4.13
CA THR A 109 -20.30 -24.11 -3.89
C THR A 109 -20.65 -24.37 -2.42
N ARG A 110 -20.07 -25.43 -1.82
CA ARG A 110 -20.22 -25.73 -0.39
C ARG A 110 -19.63 -24.63 0.49
N ALA A 111 -18.45 -24.11 0.14
CA ALA A 111 -17.82 -22.99 0.85
C ALA A 111 -18.70 -21.73 0.82
N ARG A 112 -19.35 -21.46 -0.33
CA ARG A 112 -20.31 -20.37 -0.50
C ARG A 112 -21.55 -20.53 0.40
N VAL A 113 -22.15 -21.73 0.40
CA VAL A 113 -23.36 -22.02 1.20
C VAL A 113 -23.05 -21.95 2.69
N ARG A 114 -21.91 -22.48 3.15
CA ARG A 114 -21.49 -22.40 4.57
C ARG A 114 -21.37 -20.97 5.08
N ARG A 115 -20.95 -20.04 4.22
CA ARG A 115 -20.85 -18.60 4.52
C ARG A 115 -22.11 -17.81 4.17
N ARG A 116 -23.20 -18.48 3.78
CA ARG A 116 -24.50 -17.88 3.41
C ARG A 116 -24.38 -16.81 2.31
N CYS A 117 -23.42 -16.94 1.40
CA CYS A 117 -23.21 -15.96 0.34
C CYS A 117 -24.10 -16.27 -0.88
N GLY A 118 -24.90 -15.30 -1.34
CA GLY A 118 -25.79 -15.48 -2.51
C GLY A 118 -25.08 -15.62 -3.86
N SER A 119 -23.84 -15.10 -3.97
CA SER A 119 -23.07 -15.11 -5.21
C SER A 119 -21.58 -15.38 -4.96
N VAL A 120 -20.84 -15.73 -6.02
CA VAL A 120 -19.37 -15.89 -5.96
C VAL A 120 -18.69 -14.55 -5.62
N LEU A 121 -19.23 -13.43 -6.08
CA LEU A 121 -18.73 -12.10 -5.76
C LEU A 121 -18.91 -11.78 -4.26
N ALA A 122 -20.08 -12.11 -3.69
CA ALA A 122 -20.31 -11.95 -2.26
C ALA A 122 -19.34 -12.82 -1.42
N LEU A 123 -19.06 -14.04 -1.88
CA LEU A 123 -18.07 -14.91 -1.24
C LEU A 123 -16.67 -14.28 -1.26
N LYS A 124 -16.19 -13.82 -2.42
CA LYS A 124 -14.88 -13.15 -2.53
C LYS A 124 -14.77 -11.97 -1.57
N ASN A 125 -15.78 -11.11 -1.53
CA ASN A 125 -15.79 -9.95 -0.63
C ASN A 125 -15.76 -10.35 0.85
N THR A 126 -16.42 -11.45 1.21
CA THR A 126 -16.43 -11.97 2.58
C THR A 126 -15.04 -12.49 2.97
N ILE A 127 -14.40 -13.29 2.11
CA ILE A 127 -13.05 -13.83 2.35
C ILE A 127 -12.01 -12.71 2.46
N VAL A 128 -12.07 -11.71 1.57
CA VAL A 128 -11.15 -10.57 1.64
C VAL A 128 -11.30 -9.82 2.96
N LYS A 129 -12.52 -9.72 3.51
CA LYS A 129 -12.75 -9.14 4.85
C LYS A 129 -12.26 -10.04 5.97
N GLU A 130 -12.43 -11.36 5.87
CA GLU A 130 -11.92 -12.35 6.85
C GLU A 130 -10.39 -12.34 6.92
N ASN A 131 -9.73 -12.32 5.75
CA ASN A 131 -8.27 -12.32 5.60
C ASN A 131 -7.61 -10.97 5.94
N ALA A 132 -8.38 -9.89 6.03
CA ALA A 132 -7.85 -8.61 6.46
C ALA A 132 -7.29 -8.73 7.90
N PRO A 133 -6.14 -8.11 8.24
CA PRO A 133 -5.63 -8.06 9.60
C PRO A 133 -6.71 -7.56 10.58
N PRO A 134 -6.72 -7.98 11.86
CA PRO A 134 -7.69 -7.50 12.85
C PRO A 134 -7.75 -5.95 12.93
N ALA A 135 -6.61 -5.28 12.74
CA ALA A 135 -6.52 -3.82 12.65
C ALA A 135 -7.22 -3.23 11.41
N SER A 136 -7.30 -3.99 10.31
CA SER A 136 -7.96 -3.64 9.05
C SER A 136 -9.46 -4.02 9.03
N ARG A 137 -9.92 -4.84 9.97
CA ARG A 137 -11.34 -5.22 10.14
C ARG A 137 -12.16 -4.14 10.85
N LYS A 138 -11.50 -3.19 11.53
CA LYS A 138 -12.12 -2.01 12.13
C LYS A 138 -11.73 -0.77 11.33
N ASN A 139 -12.74 -0.12 10.78
CA ASN A 139 -12.70 1.28 10.41
C ASN A 139 -11.52 1.78 9.56
N HIS A 140 -11.11 1.09 8.50
CA HIS A 140 -10.09 1.66 7.61
C HIS A 140 -10.70 2.83 6.84
N VAL A 141 -10.03 3.97 6.83
CA VAL A 141 -10.36 5.15 6.02
C VAL A 141 -9.13 5.54 5.21
N ARG A 142 -9.31 6.33 4.14
CA ARG A 142 -8.20 6.92 3.39
C ARG A 142 -7.87 8.28 3.98
N TRP A 143 -6.68 8.38 4.57
CA TRP A 143 -6.15 9.65 5.06
C TRP A 143 -5.44 10.41 3.96
N ALA A 144 -5.76 11.69 3.83
CA ALA A 144 -5.08 12.61 2.93
C ALA A 144 -4.93 13.99 3.57
N ARG A 145 -3.70 14.48 3.57
CA ARG A 145 -3.33 15.79 4.10
C ARG A 145 -3.41 16.84 3.00
N VAL A 146 -4.10 17.93 3.27
CA VAL A 146 -4.06 19.14 2.44
C VAL A 146 -2.69 19.79 2.59
N ASN A 147 -2.03 20.03 1.45
CA ASN A 147 -0.74 20.66 1.39
C ASN A 147 -0.89 22.18 1.55
N THR A 148 -0.62 22.69 2.75
CA THR A 148 -0.79 24.11 3.09
C THR A 148 0.16 25.06 2.35
N ILE A 149 1.18 24.53 1.66
CA ILE A 149 2.04 25.32 0.75
C ILE A 149 1.26 25.75 -0.51
N ARG A 150 0.29 24.94 -0.95
CA ARG A 150 -0.38 25.07 -2.26
C ARG A 150 -1.89 25.35 -2.18
N SER A 151 -2.51 25.16 -1.03
CA SER A 151 -3.97 25.23 -0.86
C SER A 151 -4.34 25.30 0.62
N THR A 152 -5.59 25.58 0.94
CA THR A 152 -6.14 25.36 2.30
C THR A 152 -7.25 24.31 2.34
N VAL A 153 -7.63 23.87 3.54
CA VAL A 153 -8.75 22.92 3.72
C VAL A 153 -10.04 23.53 3.19
N GLU A 154 -10.29 24.80 3.51
CA GLU A 154 -11.46 25.57 3.08
C GLU A 154 -11.54 25.66 1.55
N GLU A 155 -10.41 25.89 0.89
CA GLU A 155 -10.34 25.90 -0.58
C GLU A 155 -10.69 24.54 -1.17
N GLN A 156 -10.15 23.45 -0.62
CA GLN A 156 -10.44 22.10 -1.11
C GLN A 156 -11.90 21.70 -0.86
N LEU A 157 -12.48 22.10 0.27
CA LEU A 157 -13.89 21.90 0.55
C LEU A 157 -14.80 22.70 -0.40
N ARG A 158 -14.37 23.88 -0.85
CA ARG A 158 -15.12 24.70 -1.82
C ARG A 158 -14.93 24.26 -3.28
N THR A 159 -13.90 23.45 -3.57
CA THR A 159 -13.51 23.06 -4.93
C THR A 159 -13.60 21.55 -5.12
N THR A 160 -12.50 20.82 -4.91
CA THR A 160 -12.37 19.37 -5.13
C THR A 160 -13.44 18.56 -4.39
N PHE A 161 -13.83 19.00 -3.20
CA PHE A 161 -14.77 18.31 -2.32
C PHE A 161 -16.06 19.11 -2.07
N MET A 162 -16.43 20.01 -2.98
CA MET A 162 -17.67 20.81 -2.94
C MET A 162 -18.93 20.01 -2.63
N GLU A 163 -19.03 18.80 -3.20
CA GLU A 163 -20.20 17.94 -3.08
C GLU A 163 -20.12 16.99 -1.88
N TYR A 164 -19.05 17.06 -1.08
CA TYR A 164 -18.85 16.19 0.07
C TYR A 164 -19.45 16.81 1.33
N ARG A 165 -20.19 15.99 2.08
CA ARG A 165 -20.68 16.37 3.40
C ARG A 165 -19.65 16.01 4.48
N ILE A 166 -19.38 16.93 5.39
CA ILE A 166 -18.54 16.69 6.56
C ILE A 166 -19.35 15.90 7.59
N VAL A 167 -18.79 14.82 8.11
CA VAL A 167 -19.37 14.00 9.19
C VAL A 167 -18.55 14.09 10.46
N ASP A 168 -19.18 13.79 11.59
CA ASP A 168 -18.60 13.99 12.91
C ASP A 168 -17.61 12.90 13.28
N THR A 169 -17.84 11.65 12.82
CA THR A 169 -17.04 10.50 13.23
C THR A 169 -16.31 9.81 12.08
N VAL A 170 -15.11 9.30 12.36
CA VAL A 170 -14.37 8.43 11.41
C VAL A 170 -15.12 7.11 11.17
N GLY A 171 -15.95 6.67 12.14
CA GLY A 171 -16.79 5.49 12.02
C GLY A 171 -17.78 5.59 10.87
N GLU A 172 -18.43 6.75 10.70
CA GLU A 172 -19.32 7.01 9.56
C GLU A 172 -18.57 6.97 8.23
N VAL A 173 -17.40 7.61 8.15
CA VAL A 173 -16.57 7.59 6.94
C VAL A 173 -16.16 6.16 6.56
N SER A 174 -15.86 5.30 7.54
CA SER A 174 -15.53 3.92 7.24
C SER A 174 -16.74 3.05 6.89
N ALA A 175 -17.92 3.39 7.39
CA ALA A 175 -19.16 2.67 7.08
C ALA A 175 -19.76 3.08 5.71
N ALA A 176 -19.20 4.12 5.10
CA ALA A 176 -19.60 4.64 3.79
C ALA A 176 -19.64 3.55 2.70
N GLN A 177 -20.69 3.59 1.90
CA GLN A 177 -20.83 2.78 0.71
C GLN A 177 -20.05 3.39 -0.47
N PRO A 178 -19.69 2.59 -1.49
CA PRO A 178 -19.09 3.12 -2.71
C PRO A 178 -19.99 4.18 -3.35
N GLY A 179 -19.45 5.39 -3.55
CA GLY A 179 -20.17 6.54 -4.13
C GLY A 179 -20.64 7.57 -3.11
N ASP A 180 -20.61 7.25 -1.81
CA ASP A 180 -20.92 8.21 -0.76
C ASP A 180 -19.91 9.36 -0.76
N LYS A 181 -20.41 10.59 -0.87
CA LYS A 181 -19.63 11.82 -0.83
C LYS A 181 -19.61 12.36 0.59
N ILE A 182 -18.91 11.65 1.47
CA ILE A 182 -18.68 12.08 2.85
C ILE A 182 -17.20 12.13 3.17
N LEU A 183 -16.82 13.01 4.07
CA LEU A 183 -15.46 13.10 4.60
C LEU A 183 -15.48 13.58 6.04
N LYS A 184 -14.38 13.41 6.77
CA LYS A 184 -14.20 14.02 8.08
C LYS A 184 -12.91 14.84 8.09
N VAL A 185 -12.97 16.05 8.64
CA VAL A 185 -11.78 16.79 9.05
C VAL A 185 -11.29 16.21 10.38
N ASP A 186 -10.01 15.89 10.46
CA ASP A 186 -9.44 15.28 11.67
C ASP A 186 -9.42 16.24 12.85
N ASP A 187 -9.71 15.73 14.05
CA ASP A 187 -9.79 16.54 15.26
C ASP A 187 -8.41 16.89 15.83
N ASN A 188 -7.34 16.16 15.44
CA ASN A 188 -6.00 16.34 16.00
C ASN A 188 -5.03 17.00 15.01
N ILE A 189 -5.21 16.75 13.72
CA ILE A 189 -4.37 17.26 12.64
C ILE A 189 -5.21 18.18 11.75
N PRO A 190 -5.09 19.52 11.87
CA PRO A 190 -5.99 20.47 11.21
C PRO A 190 -6.09 20.33 9.68
N SER A 191 -4.98 19.95 9.02
CA SER A 191 -4.91 19.81 7.56
C SER A 191 -5.19 18.39 7.06
N LEU A 192 -5.68 17.48 7.91
CA LEU A 192 -5.89 16.08 7.57
C LEU A 192 -7.37 15.74 7.38
N LEU A 193 -7.66 15.05 6.28
CA LEU A 193 -9.01 14.62 5.91
C LEU A 193 -9.08 13.09 5.83
N ALA A 194 -10.18 12.54 6.35
CA ALA A 194 -10.54 11.13 6.26
C ALA A 194 -11.59 10.92 5.17
N PHE A 195 -11.34 9.96 4.29
CA PHE A 195 -12.22 9.61 3.17
C PHE A 195 -12.64 8.14 3.16
N PRO A 196 -13.76 7.80 2.50
CA PRO A 196 -14.18 6.41 2.31
C PRO A 196 -13.10 5.54 1.64
N PRO A 197 -12.96 4.25 2.04
CA PRO A 197 -11.94 3.33 1.49
C PRO A 197 -11.94 3.16 -0.02
N ALA A 198 -13.14 3.21 -0.60
CA ALA A 198 -13.37 2.98 -2.02
C ALA A 198 -12.99 4.18 -2.90
N LEU A 199 -12.76 5.36 -2.31
CA LEU A 199 -12.43 6.56 -3.05
C LEU A 199 -10.98 6.52 -3.55
N ASP A 200 -10.82 6.62 -4.87
CA ASP A 200 -9.51 6.75 -5.51
C ASP A 200 -9.11 8.23 -5.63
N LEU A 201 -8.49 8.74 -4.56
CA LEU A 201 -8.00 10.12 -4.49
C LEU A 201 -6.89 10.42 -5.51
N THR A 202 -6.20 9.40 -6.03
CA THR A 202 -5.05 9.61 -6.94
C THR A 202 -5.45 10.18 -8.30
N LYS A 203 -6.73 10.05 -8.66
CA LYS A 203 -7.31 10.59 -9.89
C LYS A 203 -7.80 12.03 -9.75
N THR A 204 -7.82 12.59 -8.54
CA THR A 204 -8.27 13.96 -8.33
C THR A 204 -7.24 14.96 -8.83
N ALA A 205 -7.73 16.10 -9.35
CA ALA A 205 -6.86 17.20 -9.77
C ALA A 205 -5.99 17.70 -8.61
N ALA A 206 -6.55 17.77 -7.40
CA ALA A 206 -5.83 18.17 -6.19
C ALA A 206 -4.64 17.26 -5.85
N TYR A 207 -4.77 15.94 -6.03
CA TYR A 207 -3.65 15.03 -5.83
C TYR A 207 -2.58 15.18 -6.92
N GLN A 208 -3.00 15.34 -8.18
CA GLN A 208 -2.09 15.48 -9.31
C GLN A 208 -1.30 16.81 -9.25
N SER A 209 -1.94 17.89 -8.83
CA SER A 209 -1.34 19.23 -8.66
C SER A 209 -0.51 19.38 -7.37
N GLY A 210 -0.51 18.37 -6.50
CA GLY A 210 0.22 18.39 -5.22
C GLY A 210 -0.46 19.18 -4.11
N GLN A 211 -1.73 19.58 -4.28
CA GLN A 211 -2.55 20.20 -3.22
C GLN A 211 -3.01 19.17 -2.17
N LEU A 212 -3.05 17.88 -2.54
CA LEU A 212 -3.41 16.79 -1.64
C LEU A 212 -2.30 15.73 -1.60
N ILE A 213 -1.91 15.31 -0.40
CA ILE A 213 -0.86 14.33 -0.14
C ILE A 213 -1.45 13.15 0.62
N LEU A 214 -1.35 11.94 0.08
CA LEU A 214 -1.77 10.72 0.79
C LEU A 214 -0.79 10.41 1.92
N GLN A 215 -1.26 10.55 3.16
CA GLN A 215 -0.46 10.37 4.36
C GLN A 215 -1.34 9.87 5.49
N ASP A 216 -0.94 8.77 6.12
CA ASP A 216 -1.63 8.24 7.29
C ASP A 216 -1.59 9.22 8.47
N LYS A 217 -2.65 9.25 9.28
CA LYS A 217 -2.77 10.10 10.46
C LYS A 217 -1.57 9.96 11.41
N ALA A 218 -1.13 8.73 11.69
CA ALA A 218 0.01 8.48 12.58
C ALA A 218 1.30 9.12 12.04
N SER A 219 1.46 9.17 10.71
CA SER A 219 2.61 9.75 10.03
C SER A 219 2.65 11.29 10.09
N CYS A 220 1.57 11.95 10.51
CA CYS A 220 1.51 13.41 10.66
C CYS A 220 2.10 13.90 11.99
N PHE A 221 1.97 13.11 13.07
CA PHE A 221 2.39 13.52 14.42
C PHE A 221 3.88 13.83 14.59
N PRO A 222 4.85 13.11 13.98
CA PRO A 222 6.26 13.40 14.20
C PRO A 222 6.65 14.84 13.86
N ALA A 223 6.04 15.43 12.83
CA ALA A 223 6.30 16.82 12.44
C ALA A 223 5.79 17.80 13.52
N TYR A 224 4.57 17.59 14.03
CA TYR A 224 4.02 18.41 15.12
C TYR A 224 4.79 18.25 16.43
N LEU A 225 5.19 17.02 16.78
CA LEU A 225 5.93 16.74 18.00
C LEU A 225 7.34 17.35 17.98
N LEU A 226 7.99 17.37 16.82
CA LEU A 226 9.31 18.01 16.66
C LEU A 226 9.24 19.53 16.88
N LEU A 227 8.22 20.18 16.31
CA LEU A 227 8.05 21.62 16.41
C LEU A 227 7.46 22.02 17.78
N GLY A 228 6.61 21.18 18.37
CA GLY A 228 5.92 21.50 19.62
C GLY A 228 5.20 22.86 19.53
N ASN A 229 5.28 23.65 20.60
CA ASN A 229 4.70 25.00 20.66
C ASN A 229 5.69 26.11 20.24
N SER A 230 6.91 25.77 19.81
CA SER A 230 7.99 26.73 19.57
C SER A 230 8.65 26.50 18.21
N THR A 231 8.79 27.54 17.42
CA THR A 231 9.57 27.47 16.18
C THR A 231 11.02 27.07 16.51
N PRO A 232 11.60 26.05 15.83
CA PRO A 232 13.01 25.70 16.03
C PRO A 232 13.92 26.91 15.79
N SER A 233 14.99 27.05 16.56
CA SER A 233 15.98 28.12 16.36
C SER A 233 16.99 27.81 15.22
N GLY A 234 16.99 26.58 14.70
CA GLY A 234 17.97 26.11 13.73
C GLY A 234 17.39 25.14 12.70
N ASP A 235 18.24 24.75 11.76
CA ASP A 235 17.94 23.84 10.66
C ASP A 235 17.40 22.48 11.15
N VAL A 236 16.67 21.78 10.28
CA VAL A 236 16.09 20.46 10.59
C VAL A 236 16.67 19.41 9.66
N ILE A 237 16.92 18.20 10.18
CA ILE A 237 17.32 17.05 9.36
C ILE A 237 16.28 15.93 9.44
N ASP A 238 15.84 15.44 8.29
CA ASP A 238 15.04 14.23 8.10
C ASP A 238 15.95 13.12 7.61
N ALA A 239 16.36 12.24 8.53
CA ALA A 239 17.41 11.23 8.32
C ALA A 239 17.03 10.10 7.35
N CYS A 240 15.73 9.87 7.12
CA CYS A 240 15.20 8.76 6.32
C CYS A 240 13.98 9.24 5.53
N ALA A 241 14.21 10.24 4.69
CA ALA A 241 13.18 11.14 4.18
C ALA A 241 12.22 10.49 3.17
N ALA A 242 12.63 9.49 2.38
CA ALA A 242 11.76 8.99 1.33
C ALA A 242 10.55 8.20 1.86
N PRO A 243 9.35 8.35 1.25
CA PRO A 243 9.09 9.05 -0.01
C PRO A 243 8.87 10.57 0.13
N GLY A 244 9.01 11.18 1.31
CA GLY A 244 8.95 12.65 1.49
C GLY A 244 7.70 13.16 2.20
N ASN A 245 6.81 12.28 2.67
CA ASN A 245 5.56 12.70 3.32
C ASN A 245 5.80 13.51 4.60
N LYS A 246 6.80 13.15 5.41
CA LYS A 246 7.17 13.88 6.64
C LYS A 246 7.96 15.15 6.31
N THR A 247 8.93 15.03 5.41
CA THR A 247 9.74 16.16 4.90
C THR A 247 8.87 17.29 4.37
N THR A 248 7.92 16.99 3.50
CA THR A 248 7.00 17.99 2.93
C THR A 248 5.99 18.52 3.95
N HIS A 249 5.68 17.75 4.99
CA HIS A 249 4.84 18.23 6.09
C HIS A 249 5.59 19.24 6.97
N LEU A 250 6.84 18.95 7.32
CA LEU A 250 7.71 19.90 8.01
C LEU A 250 7.87 21.19 7.19
N ALA A 251 8.13 21.05 5.89
CA ALA A 251 8.24 22.20 4.98
C ALA A 251 7.00 23.10 5.03
N ALA A 252 5.82 22.48 5.03
CA ALA A 252 4.54 23.17 5.08
C ALA A 252 4.28 23.87 6.42
N LEU A 253 4.71 23.26 7.55
CA LEU A 253 4.58 23.85 8.89
C LEU A 253 5.59 24.99 9.13
N MET A 254 6.69 25.03 8.37
CA MET A 254 7.81 25.95 8.58
C MET A 254 7.96 27.00 7.49
N GLN A 255 6.93 27.19 6.65
CA GLN A 255 6.99 28.04 5.46
C GLN A 255 7.36 29.51 5.75
N SER A 256 7.00 30.03 6.92
CA SER A 256 7.29 31.42 7.34
C SER A 256 8.67 31.60 8.00
N ASN A 257 9.47 30.55 8.14
CA ASN A 257 10.71 30.57 8.90
C ASN A 257 11.94 30.51 7.97
N LEU A 258 13.05 31.12 8.37
CA LEU A 258 14.34 31.07 7.65
C LEU A 258 15.08 29.73 7.90
N ILE A 259 14.34 28.63 8.03
CA ILE A 259 14.87 27.33 8.45
C ILE A 259 14.95 26.39 7.24
N THR A 260 16.08 25.71 7.09
CA THR A 260 16.31 24.74 6.04
C THR A 260 16.06 23.32 6.54
N ILE A 261 15.37 22.51 5.74
CA ILE A 261 15.16 21.08 6.00
C ILE A 261 16.11 20.27 5.12
N PHE A 262 17.02 19.53 5.72
CA PHE A 262 17.91 18.60 5.04
C PHE A 262 17.29 17.22 5.01
N ALA A 263 17.04 16.68 3.82
CA ALA A 263 16.34 15.42 3.62
C ALA A 263 17.29 14.34 3.10
N CYS A 264 17.64 13.37 3.95
CA CYS A 264 18.56 12.28 3.63
C CYS A 264 17.80 11.03 3.17
N GLU A 265 18.28 10.40 2.09
CA GLU A 265 17.84 9.07 1.71
C GLU A 265 19.03 8.32 1.09
N GLN A 266 19.28 7.10 1.57
CA GLN A 266 20.39 6.28 1.12
C GLN A 266 20.07 5.55 -0.20
N ASP A 267 18.83 5.10 -0.40
CA ASP A 267 18.44 4.35 -1.59
C ASP A 267 18.22 5.29 -2.79
N ALA A 268 18.85 4.97 -3.92
CA ALA A 268 18.82 5.82 -5.11
C ALA A 268 17.41 5.96 -5.71
N THR A 269 16.64 4.88 -5.80
CA THR A 269 15.28 4.89 -6.37
C THR A 269 14.29 5.61 -5.45
N ARG A 270 14.44 5.43 -4.15
CA ARG A 270 13.65 6.16 -3.14
C ARG A 270 14.02 7.64 -3.11
N SER A 271 15.28 7.99 -3.38
CA SER A 271 15.72 9.39 -3.51
C SER A 271 15.07 10.09 -4.70
N GLU A 272 14.95 9.42 -5.85
CA GLU A 272 14.22 9.95 -7.02
C GLU A 272 12.74 10.18 -6.68
N THR A 273 12.12 9.24 -5.94
CA THR A 273 10.74 9.39 -5.46
C THR A 273 10.62 10.59 -4.52
N LEU A 274 11.54 10.73 -3.56
CA LEU A 274 11.58 11.87 -2.64
C LEU A 274 11.68 13.20 -3.40
N GLN A 275 12.57 13.28 -4.39
CA GLN A 275 12.74 14.48 -5.21
C GLN A 275 11.44 14.86 -5.94
N ALA A 276 10.81 13.89 -6.60
CA ALA A 276 9.53 14.12 -7.29
C ALA A 276 8.43 14.57 -6.32
N MET A 277 8.37 13.99 -5.13
CA MET A 277 7.37 14.33 -4.11
C MET A 277 7.59 15.73 -3.53
N VAL A 278 8.83 16.13 -3.25
CA VAL A 278 9.17 17.48 -2.77
C VAL A 278 8.87 18.54 -3.82
N GLN A 279 9.25 18.30 -5.08
CA GLN A 279 8.93 19.19 -6.20
C GLN A 279 7.41 19.35 -6.39
N ARG A 280 6.68 18.22 -6.39
CA ARG A 280 5.22 18.24 -6.49
C ARG A 280 4.56 18.95 -5.32
N ALA A 281 5.09 18.83 -4.11
CA ALA A 281 4.60 19.58 -2.95
C ALA A 281 4.90 21.08 -3.05
N GLY A 282 5.88 21.50 -3.86
CA GLY A 282 6.31 22.90 -3.96
C GLY A 282 7.11 23.37 -2.74
N ALA A 283 7.72 22.45 -1.99
CA ALA A 283 8.51 22.79 -0.83
C ALA A 283 9.88 23.36 -1.26
N THR A 284 10.10 24.65 -1.01
CA THR A 284 11.31 25.39 -1.40
C THR A 284 12.38 25.46 -0.32
N ASN A 285 12.01 25.23 0.94
CA ASN A 285 12.90 25.21 2.10
C ASN A 285 13.50 23.81 2.38
N VAL A 286 13.62 22.96 1.36
CA VAL A 286 14.13 21.58 1.48
C VAL A 286 15.38 21.41 0.63
N VAL A 287 16.48 21.00 1.26
CA VAL A 287 17.72 20.56 0.61
C VAL A 287 17.77 19.04 0.60
N LEU A 288 17.75 18.46 -0.60
CA LEU A 288 17.83 17.01 -0.79
C LEU A 288 19.28 16.53 -0.69
N LEU A 289 19.49 15.45 0.06
CA LEU A 289 20.76 14.75 0.20
C LEU A 289 20.58 13.32 -0.36
N PRO A 290 20.56 13.16 -1.69
CA PRO A 290 20.31 11.86 -2.32
C PRO A 290 21.51 10.93 -2.15
N ARG A 291 21.22 9.63 -1.98
CA ARG A 291 22.23 8.58 -1.73
C ARG A 291 23.11 8.86 -0.51
N GLN A 292 22.60 9.65 0.44
CA GLN A 292 23.31 10.00 1.66
C GLN A 292 22.96 9.01 2.77
N ASP A 293 23.97 8.34 3.30
CA ASP A 293 23.85 7.65 4.59
C ASP A 293 23.87 8.71 5.71
N PHE A 294 22.81 8.76 6.50
CA PHE A 294 22.71 9.69 7.62
C PHE A 294 23.83 9.47 8.65
N LEU A 295 24.24 8.22 8.89
CA LEU A 295 25.31 7.91 9.85
C LEU A 295 26.69 8.36 9.37
N ALA A 296 26.85 8.58 8.06
CA ALA A 296 28.07 9.08 7.46
C ALA A 296 28.13 10.61 7.40
N LEU A 297 27.07 11.32 7.82
CA LEU A 297 27.10 12.78 7.91
C LEU A 297 28.01 13.22 9.05
N LYS A 298 28.92 14.13 8.73
CA LYS A 298 29.76 14.76 9.73
C LYS A 298 29.10 16.03 10.25
N SER A 299 29.17 16.23 11.56
CA SER A 299 28.64 17.41 12.23
C SER A 299 29.44 18.69 11.93
N ASP A 300 30.67 18.54 11.43
CA ASP A 300 31.57 19.61 10.99
C ASP A 300 31.58 19.82 9.46
N ASP A 301 30.67 19.16 8.72
CA ASP A 301 30.59 19.32 7.26
C ASP A 301 30.37 20.79 6.90
N SER A 302 31.10 21.26 5.88
CA SER A 302 31.17 22.64 5.34
C SER A 302 29.85 23.31 4.94
N ARG A 303 28.72 22.63 5.17
CA ARG A 303 27.37 23.17 5.00
C ARG A 303 27.14 24.21 6.10
N LYS A 304 26.71 25.41 5.70
CA LYS A 304 26.37 26.47 6.65
C LYS A 304 25.04 26.14 7.33
N TRP A 305 25.09 25.35 8.39
CA TRP A 305 23.95 25.13 9.27
C TRP A 305 23.62 26.44 9.98
N TYR A 306 22.36 26.85 9.94
CA TYR A 306 21.90 27.92 10.83
C TYR A 306 21.71 27.32 12.24
N ASP A 307 22.58 27.69 13.18
CA ASP A 307 22.53 27.30 14.61
C ASP A 307 22.60 25.78 14.90
N GLY A 308 23.08 24.98 13.94
CA GLY A 308 23.19 23.52 14.04
C GLY A 308 21.84 22.77 13.88
N PRO A 309 21.82 21.56 13.29
CA PRO A 309 20.56 20.90 12.98
C PRO A 309 19.90 20.28 14.22
N ARG A 310 18.61 20.59 14.47
CA ARG A 310 17.74 19.77 15.32
C ARG A 310 17.19 18.60 14.51
N GLY A 311 17.47 17.38 14.96
CA GLY A 311 17.12 16.17 14.21
C GLY A 311 15.67 15.73 14.40
N LEU A 312 14.98 15.46 13.29
CA LEU A 312 13.86 14.53 13.27
C LEU A 312 14.42 13.13 12.98
N ALA A 313 14.60 12.31 14.01
CA ALA A 313 14.79 10.88 13.85
C ALA A 313 13.42 10.23 13.59
N ALA A 314 12.92 10.32 12.36
CA ALA A 314 11.66 9.67 12.01
C ALA A 314 11.88 8.15 11.85
N THR A 315 11.28 7.42 12.78
CA THR A 315 11.04 5.97 12.75
C THR A 315 10.63 5.49 11.37
N SER A 316 11.18 4.33 10.99
CA SER A 316 10.84 3.57 9.80
C SER A 316 9.36 3.73 9.44
N SER A 317 9.11 4.16 8.19
CA SER A 317 7.84 3.94 7.51
C SER A 317 7.36 2.54 7.90
N SER A 318 6.20 2.45 8.53
CA SER A 318 5.57 1.17 8.87
C SER A 318 5.71 0.24 7.67
N LYS A 319 6.51 -0.81 7.84
CA LYS A 319 6.48 -1.98 6.97
C LYS A 319 5.17 -2.75 7.23
N GLU A 320 4.03 -2.07 7.22
CA GLU A 320 2.72 -2.69 7.10
C GLU A 320 2.46 -2.97 5.62
N SER A 321 3.38 -3.69 5.01
CA SER A 321 3.16 -4.31 3.72
C SER A 321 3.20 -5.81 3.96
N ASN A 322 2.02 -6.36 4.29
CA ASN A 322 1.61 -7.71 3.98
C ASN A 322 2.74 -8.76 4.06
N GLN A 323 3.25 -9.01 5.27
CA GLN A 323 3.84 -10.31 5.56
C GLN A 323 2.69 -11.32 5.63
N TYR A 324 2.28 -11.83 4.47
CA TYR A 324 1.54 -13.08 4.41
C TYR A 324 2.53 -14.18 4.81
N TYR A 325 2.57 -14.49 6.11
CA TYR A 325 3.10 -15.77 6.57
C TYR A 325 2.08 -16.83 6.14
N LEU A 326 2.32 -17.46 5.00
CA LEU A 326 1.67 -18.73 4.67
C LEU A 326 2.34 -19.78 5.55
N THR A 327 1.69 -20.11 6.67
CA THR A 327 1.90 -21.38 7.40
C THR A 327 1.17 -22.52 6.72
#